data_AF-A0AAW6A801-F1
#
_entry.id   AF-A0AAW6A801-F1
#
_cell.length_a   1.000
_cell.length_b   1.000
_cell.length_c   1.000
_cell.angle_alpha   90.00
_cell.angle_beta   90.00
_cell.angle_gamma   90.00
#
_symmetry.space_group_name_H-M   'P 1'
#
loop_
_entity.id
_entity.type
_entity.pdbx_description
1 polymer ?
#
loop_
_entity_poly.entity_id
_entity_poly.type
_entity_poly.pdbx_seq_one_letter_code
_entity_poly.pdbx_strand_id
1 'polypeptide(L)'
;MSSEREVSKMFIRYIQDGLRNERIDRYRASRRLINTTPLEDWLLEEIREPYHLQDFTLTLEEIAELENFVDDERLSKAIATLSTADKMVLYQYYYDELNDVEIGSQVGITSQGANKRRRRALQRIKAAYENM
;
A
#
# COMPACT_ATOMS: atom_id res chain seq x y z
N MET A 1 47.17 18.24 43.12
CA MET A 1 47.01 19.20 42.00
C MET A 1 46.95 18.38 40.73
N SER A 2 45.87 18.49 39.95
CA SER A 2 45.76 17.75 38.68
C SER A 2 46.88 18.16 37.74
N SER A 3 47.50 17.20 37.07
CA SER A 3 48.56 17.52 36.11
C SER A 3 47.99 18.33 34.94
N GLU A 4 48.78 19.21 34.32
CA GLU A 4 48.37 19.98 33.14
C GLU A 4 47.74 19.10 32.05
N ARG A 5 48.28 17.88 31.89
CA ARG A 5 47.76 16.84 30.98
C ARG A 5 46.36 16.36 31.34
N GLU A 6 46.02 16.26 32.63
CA GLU A 6 44.66 15.89 33.07
C GLU A 6 43.67 17.02 32.80
N VAL A 7 44.07 18.27 33.03
CA VAL A 7 43.23 19.45 32.74
C VAL A 7 42.94 19.54 31.24
N SER A 8 43.95 19.36 30.38
CA SER A 8 43.74 19.34 28.93
C SER A 8 42.81 18.21 28.48
N LYS A 9 42.93 17.01 29.06
CA LYS A 9 42.02 15.88 28.75
C LYS A 9 40.58 16.18 29.17
N MET A 10 40.38 16.79 30.33
CA MET A 10 39.05 17.19 30.80
C MET A 10 38.42 18.25 29.89
N PHE A 11 39.22 19.21 29.42
CA PHE A 11 38.76 20.23 28.48
C PHE A 11 38.35 19.64 27.13
N ILE A 12 39.19 18.77 26.54
CA ILE A 12 38.88 18.09 25.27
C ILE A 12 37.58 17.29 25.41
N ARG A 13 37.43 16.54 26.52
CA ARG A 13 36.23 15.74 26.78
C ARG A 13 34.98 16.61 26.91
N TYR A 14 35.07 17.74 27.61
CA TYR A 14 33.97 18.69 27.74
C TYR A 14 33.50 19.23 26.38
N ILE A 15 34.43 19.61 25.50
CA ILE A 15 34.10 20.06 24.15
C ILE A 15 33.45 18.93 23.33
N GLN A 16 33.97 17.71 23.40
CA GLN A 16 33.42 16.55 22.71
C GLN A 16 31.99 16.23 23.18
N ASP A 17 31.74 16.28 24.49
CA ASP A 17 30.42 16.04 25.06
C ASP A 17 29.44 17.16 24.65
N GLY A 18 29.89 18.41 24.62
CA GLY A 18 29.11 19.55 24.10
C GLY A 18 28.69 19.36 22.64
N LEU A 19 29.63 19.01 21.76
CA LEU A 19 29.35 18.73 20.34
C LEU A 19 28.40 17.53 20.15
N ARG A 20 28.57 16.48 20.96
CA ARG A 20 27.71 15.31 20.92
C ARG A 20 26.27 15.66 21.33
N ASN A 21 26.11 16.44 22.39
CA ASN A 21 24.81 16.87 22.88
C ASN A 21 24.11 17.78 21.86
N GLU A 22 24.83 18.73 21.26
CA GLU A 22 24.31 19.61 20.22
C GLU A 22 23.77 18.84 19.01
N ARG A 23 24.52 17.82 18.56
CA ARG A 23 24.08 16.93 17.48
C ARG A 23 22.81 16.15 17.85
N ILE A 24 22.74 15.65 19.09
CA ILE A 24 21.56 14.92 19.59
C ILE A 24 20.36 15.87 19.66
N ASP A 25 20.55 17.10 20.10
CA ASP A 25 19.48 18.10 20.20
C ASP A 25 18.99 18.54 18.83
N ARG A 26 19.88 18.76 17.84
CA ARG A 26 19.49 18.96 16.44
C ARG A 26 18.71 17.78 15.88
N TYR A 27 19.16 16.55 16.14
CA TYR A 27 18.48 15.33 15.68
C TYR A 27 17.11 15.13 16.35
N ARG A 28 16.98 15.49 17.63
CA ARG A 28 15.69 15.49 18.35
C ARG A 28 14.77 16.59 17.84
N ALA A 29 15.31 17.77 17.53
CA ALA A 29 14.57 18.88 16.92
C ALA A 29 14.07 18.51 15.52
N SER A 30 14.91 17.87 14.70
CA SER A 30 14.49 17.38 13.38
C SER A 30 13.47 16.25 13.45
N ARG A 31 13.52 15.38 14.48
CA ARG A 31 12.46 14.37 14.74
C ARG A 31 11.16 14.94 15.30
N ARG A 32 11.22 16.07 16.02
CA ARG A 32 10.02 16.83 16.44
C ARG A 32 9.40 17.61 15.30
N LEU A 33 10.15 17.84 14.23
CA LEU A 33 9.65 18.20 12.92
C LEU A 33 8.99 16.96 12.28
N ILE A 34 7.88 16.51 12.88
CA ILE A 34 6.87 15.84 12.06
C ILE A 34 6.58 16.85 10.95
N ASN A 35 6.72 16.46 9.68
CA ASN A 35 6.21 17.28 8.57
C ASN A 35 4.71 17.38 8.78
N THR A 36 4.29 18.39 9.54
CA THR A 36 2.91 18.83 9.62
C THR A 36 2.71 19.70 8.41
N THR A 37 2.75 19.11 7.22
CA THR A 37 2.20 19.77 6.05
C THR A 37 0.77 20.14 6.45
N PRO A 38 0.41 21.43 6.42
CA PRO A 38 -0.97 21.84 6.64
C PRO A 38 -1.89 21.01 5.76
N LEU A 39 -3.07 20.66 6.27
CA LEU A 39 -3.98 19.78 5.54
C LEU A 39 -4.29 20.37 4.16
N GLU A 40 -4.40 21.69 4.04
CA GLU A 40 -4.61 22.37 2.76
C GLU A 40 -3.46 22.14 1.77
N ASP A 41 -2.21 22.25 2.22
CA ASP A 41 -1.04 22.06 1.36
C ASP A 41 -0.90 20.60 0.92
N TRP A 42 -1.19 19.65 1.82
CA TRP A 42 -1.24 18.23 1.50
C TRP A 42 -2.35 17.93 0.49
N LEU A 43 -3.53 18.52 0.66
CA LEU A 43 -4.67 18.34 -0.25
C LEU A 43 -4.38 18.93 -1.64
N LEU A 44 -3.67 20.06 -1.71
CA LEU A 44 -3.24 20.66 -2.97
C LEU A 44 -2.19 19.81 -3.68
N GLU A 45 -1.28 19.17 -2.95
CA GLU A 45 -0.36 18.18 -3.50
C GLU A 45 -1.10 16.93 -3.98
N GLU A 46 -2.05 16.41 -3.20
CA GLU A 46 -2.91 15.27 -3.57
C GLU A 46 -3.68 15.52 -4.88
N ILE A 47 -4.24 16.73 -5.03
CA ILE A 47 -4.94 17.15 -6.25
C ILE A 47 -3.98 17.30 -7.43
N ARG A 48 -2.76 17.82 -7.20
CA ARG A 48 -1.76 18.03 -8.26
C ARG A 48 -1.13 16.73 -8.75
N GLU A 49 -0.84 15.81 -7.84
CA GLU A 49 -0.09 14.59 -8.10
C GLU A 49 -0.73 13.39 -7.38
N PRO A 50 -1.84 12.84 -7.91
CA PRO A 50 -2.57 11.72 -7.30
C PRO A 50 -1.85 10.35 -7.49
N TYR A 51 -0.56 10.34 -7.81
CA TYR A 51 0.15 9.15 -8.28
C TYR A 51 0.22 8.02 -7.24
N HIS A 52 0.26 8.34 -5.94
CA HIS A 52 0.24 7.35 -4.85
C HIS A 52 -1.06 6.54 -4.77
N LEU A 53 -2.15 6.95 -5.42
CA LEU A 53 -3.36 6.11 -5.53
C LEU A 53 -3.17 4.95 -6.51
N GLN A 54 -2.25 5.07 -7.47
CA GLN A 54 -1.93 4.01 -8.44
C GLN A 54 -1.05 2.92 -7.81
N ASP A 55 -0.30 3.24 -6.76
CA ASP A 55 0.52 2.27 -6.01
C ASP A 55 -0.33 1.17 -5.35
N PHE A 56 -1.63 1.40 -5.18
CA PHE A 56 -2.56 0.42 -4.61
C PHE A 56 -3.27 -0.43 -5.68
N THR A 57 -3.19 -0.05 -6.95
CA THR A 57 -3.85 -0.80 -8.02
C THR A 57 -2.96 -1.94 -8.53
N LEU A 58 -3.57 -3.11 -8.75
CA LEU A 58 -2.86 -4.25 -9.32
C LEU A 58 -2.69 -4.09 -10.84
N THR A 59 -1.53 -4.50 -11.33
CA THR A 59 -1.26 -4.66 -12.77
C THR A 59 -2.08 -5.81 -13.37
N LEU A 60 -2.17 -5.87 -14.70
CA LEU A 60 -2.88 -6.96 -15.38
C LEU A 60 -2.29 -8.34 -15.05
N GLU A 61 -0.96 -8.41 -14.93
CA GLU A 61 -0.21 -9.59 -14.54
C GLU A 61 -0.53 -9.99 -13.10
N GLU A 62 -0.60 -9.04 -12.18
CA GLU A 62 -0.95 -9.31 -10.77
C GLU A 62 -2.42 -9.73 -10.61
N ILE A 63 -3.35 -9.15 -11.39
CA ILE A 63 -4.75 -9.57 -11.40
C ILE A 63 -4.89 -11.00 -11.96
N ALA A 64 -4.04 -11.41 -12.89
CA ALA A 64 -4.01 -12.80 -13.35
C ALA A 64 -3.63 -13.79 -12.25
N GLU A 65 -2.94 -13.30 -11.22
CA GLU A 65 -2.43 -14.01 -10.05
C GLU A 65 -3.16 -13.58 -8.74
N LEU A 66 -4.43 -13.17 -8.86
CA LEU A 66 -5.25 -12.62 -7.76
C LEU A 66 -5.29 -13.51 -6.49
N GLU A 67 -5.16 -14.82 -6.64
CA GLU A 67 -5.07 -15.80 -5.56
C GLU A 67 -3.91 -15.56 -4.59
N ASN A 68 -2.83 -14.92 -5.04
CA ASN A 68 -1.66 -14.60 -4.23
C ASN A 68 -1.92 -13.44 -3.26
N PHE A 69 -3.02 -12.70 -3.45
CA PHE A 69 -3.45 -11.58 -2.61
C PHE A 69 -4.57 -11.98 -1.63
N VAL A 70 -4.83 -13.28 -1.47
CA VAL A 70 -5.89 -13.81 -0.61
C VAL A 70 -5.30 -14.70 0.48
N ASP A 71 -5.45 -14.27 1.74
CA ASP A 71 -4.85 -14.95 2.90
C ASP A 71 -5.50 -16.31 3.22
N ASP A 72 -6.79 -16.48 2.95
CA ASP A 72 -7.48 -17.76 3.17
C ASP A 72 -7.03 -18.78 2.11
N GLU A 73 -6.27 -19.80 2.55
CA GLU A 73 -5.67 -20.79 1.66
C GLU A 73 -6.71 -21.55 0.81
N ARG A 74 -7.88 -21.84 1.38
CA ARG A 74 -8.94 -22.58 0.66
C ARG A 74 -9.58 -21.68 -0.40
N LEU A 75 -9.82 -20.41 -0.06
CA LEU A 75 -10.33 -19.41 -0.99
C LEU A 75 -9.32 -19.09 -2.08
N SER A 76 -8.04 -18.95 -1.74
CA SER A 76 -6.93 -18.75 -2.67
C SER A 76 -6.89 -19.88 -3.71
N LYS A 77 -6.90 -21.15 -3.27
CA LYS A 77 -6.98 -22.30 -4.18
C LYS A 77 -8.23 -22.28 -5.07
N ALA A 78 -9.38 -21.86 -4.53
CA ALA A 78 -10.61 -21.75 -5.31
C ALA A 78 -10.51 -20.64 -6.38
N ILE A 79 -9.92 -19.49 -6.04
CA ILE A 79 -9.70 -18.36 -6.96
C ILE A 79 -8.69 -18.72 -8.06
N ALA A 80 -7.67 -19.52 -7.75
CA ALA A 80 -6.68 -20.00 -8.73
C ALA A 80 -7.32 -20.77 -9.90
N THR A 81 -8.53 -21.34 -9.71
CA THR A 81 -9.27 -22.04 -10.78
C THR A 81 -9.94 -21.12 -11.81
N LEU A 82 -10.00 -19.81 -11.52
CA LEU A 82 -10.66 -18.83 -12.38
C LEU A 82 -9.78 -18.44 -13.57
N SER A 83 -10.45 -18.05 -14.67
CA SER A 83 -9.75 -17.42 -15.78
C SER A 83 -9.36 -15.98 -15.42
N THR A 84 -8.37 -15.40 -16.10
CA THR A 84 -7.97 -13.99 -15.92
C THR A 84 -9.16 -13.04 -16.09
N ALA A 85 -10.07 -13.31 -17.04
CA ALA A 85 -11.26 -12.49 -17.23
C ALA A 85 -12.25 -12.58 -16.06
N ASP A 86 -12.35 -13.74 -15.41
CA ASP A 86 -13.19 -13.92 -14.22
C ASP A 86 -12.53 -13.24 -13.01
N LYS A 87 -11.20 -13.38 -12.82
CA LYS A 87 -10.42 -12.66 -11.79
C LYS A 87 -10.53 -11.15 -11.95
N MET A 88 -10.41 -10.65 -13.18
CA MET A 88 -10.54 -9.23 -13.51
C MET A 88 -11.90 -8.65 -13.11
N VAL A 89 -13.00 -9.31 -13.47
CA VAL A 89 -14.34 -8.80 -13.09
C VAL A 89 -14.55 -8.80 -11.57
N LEU A 90 -13.92 -9.74 -10.84
CA LEU A 90 -13.97 -9.73 -9.38
C LEU A 90 -13.13 -8.60 -8.80
N TYR A 91 -11.91 -8.40 -9.29
CA TYR A 91 -11.03 -7.30 -8.89
C TYR A 91 -11.73 -5.96 -9.10
N GLN A 92 -12.26 -5.69 -10.30
CA GLN A 92 -12.96 -4.44 -10.61
C GLN A 92 -14.20 -4.21 -9.73
N TYR A 93 -14.92 -5.27 -9.36
CA TYR A 93 -16.14 -5.13 -8.56
C TYR A 93 -15.87 -4.96 -7.07
N TYR A 94 -14.90 -5.68 -6.52
CA TYR A 94 -14.64 -5.73 -5.07
C TYR A 94 -13.49 -4.83 -4.62
N TYR A 95 -12.53 -4.57 -5.49
CA TYR A 95 -11.38 -3.72 -5.19
C TYR A 95 -11.57 -2.31 -5.75
N ASP A 96 -11.87 -2.18 -7.04
CA ASP A 96 -12.10 -0.86 -7.66
C ASP A 96 -13.52 -0.31 -7.39
N GLU A 97 -14.37 -1.08 -6.69
CA GLU A 97 -15.77 -0.75 -6.33
C GLU A 97 -16.66 -0.33 -7.52
N LEU A 98 -16.32 -0.78 -8.73
CA LEU A 98 -17.09 -0.47 -9.93
C LEU A 98 -18.40 -1.25 -9.97
N ASN A 99 -19.47 -0.59 -10.42
CA ASN A 99 -20.74 -1.27 -10.67
C ASN A 99 -20.75 -2.00 -12.03
N ASP A 100 -21.76 -2.86 -12.24
CA ASP A 100 -21.88 -3.67 -13.47
C ASP A 100 -21.90 -2.83 -14.76
N VAL A 101 -22.40 -1.60 -14.71
CA VAL A 101 -22.45 -0.70 -15.86
C VAL A 101 -21.06 -0.15 -16.17
N GLU A 102 -20.33 0.28 -15.15
CA GLU A 102 -18.96 0.79 -15.26
C GLU A 102 -17.99 -0.29 -15.77
N ILE A 103 -18.07 -1.49 -15.19
CA ILE A 103 -17.30 -2.67 -15.64
C ILE A 103 -17.63 -3.00 -17.10
N GLY A 104 -18.91 -2.98 -17.46
CA GLY A 104 -19.35 -3.22 -18.83
C GLY A 104 -18.75 -2.22 -19.80
N SER A 105 -18.79 -0.93 -19.44
CA SER A 105 -18.23 0.16 -20.22
C SER A 105 -16.72 0.03 -20.42
N GLN A 106 -15.97 -0.34 -19.37
CA GLN A 106 -14.52 -0.51 -19.46
C GLN A 106 -14.10 -1.69 -20.36
N VAL A 107 -14.82 -2.81 -20.30
CA VAL A 107 -14.42 -4.07 -20.97
C VAL A 107 -15.14 -4.28 -22.31
N GLY A 108 -15.97 -3.32 -22.74
CA GLY A 108 -16.72 -3.40 -24.00
C GLY A 108 -17.83 -4.46 -23.99
N ILE A 109 -18.45 -4.71 -22.84
CA ILE A 109 -19.56 -5.65 -22.67
C ILE A 109 -20.79 -4.97 -22.08
N THR A 110 -21.96 -5.60 -22.18
CA THR A 110 -23.16 -5.08 -21.53
C THR A 110 -23.06 -5.24 -20.01
N SER A 111 -23.79 -4.40 -19.26
CA SER A 111 -23.90 -4.53 -17.81
C SER A 111 -24.41 -5.92 -17.38
N GLN A 112 -25.34 -6.49 -18.14
CA GLN A 112 -25.79 -7.87 -17.94
C GLN A 112 -24.69 -8.89 -18.19
N GLY A 113 -23.81 -8.65 -19.17
CA GLY A 113 -22.63 -9.47 -19.44
C GLY A 113 -21.63 -9.44 -18.28
N ALA A 114 -21.36 -8.26 -17.72
CA ALA A 114 -20.53 -8.09 -16.53
C ALA A 114 -21.13 -8.84 -15.32
N ASN A 115 -22.42 -8.62 -15.04
CA ASN A 115 -23.14 -9.29 -13.95
C ASN A 115 -23.10 -10.81 -14.09
N LYS A 116 -23.36 -11.33 -15.30
CA LYS A 116 -23.34 -12.75 -15.61
C LYS A 116 -21.94 -13.35 -15.39
N ARG A 117 -20.89 -12.64 -15.83
CA ARG A 117 -19.50 -13.08 -15.61
C ARG A 117 -19.18 -13.13 -14.12
N ARG A 118 -19.48 -12.06 -13.36
CA ARG A 118 -19.27 -12.03 -11.90
C ARG A 118 -19.97 -13.19 -11.21
N ARG A 119 -21.26 -13.42 -11.49
CA ARG A 119 -22.03 -14.51 -10.87
C ARG A 119 -21.45 -15.89 -11.20
N ARG A 120 -21.02 -16.09 -12.44
CA ARG A 120 -20.37 -17.34 -12.86
C ARG A 120 -19.05 -17.55 -12.13
N ALA A 121 -18.23 -16.50 -11.98
CA ALA A 121 -16.97 -16.56 -11.24
C ALA A 121 -17.21 -16.94 -9.77
N LEU A 122 -18.19 -16.31 -9.11
CA LEU A 122 -18.57 -16.65 -7.73
C LEU A 122 -19.11 -18.08 -7.60
N GLN A 123 -19.90 -18.56 -8.57
CA GLN A 123 -20.36 -19.95 -8.58
C GLN A 123 -19.20 -20.95 -8.71
N ARG A 124 -18.19 -20.62 -9.52
CA ARG A 124 -16.97 -21.44 -9.66
C ARG A 124 -16.15 -21.47 -8.38
N ILE A 125 -15.94 -20.31 -7.75
CA ILE A 125 -15.29 -20.23 -6.43
C ILE A 125 -16.06 -21.09 -5.44
N LYS A 126 -17.38 -20.94 -5.34
CA LYS A 126 -18.20 -21.72 -4.41
C LYS A 126 -18.06 -23.22 -4.64
N ALA A 127 -18.17 -23.67 -5.89
CA ALA A 127 -18.03 -25.07 -6.23
C ALA A 127 -16.63 -25.61 -5.92
N ALA A 128 -15.57 -24.87 -6.24
CA ALA A 128 -14.20 -25.28 -5.91
C ALA A 128 -13.98 -25.30 -4.39
N TYR A 129 -14.45 -24.28 -3.69
CA TYR A 129 -14.34 -24.15 -2.24
C TYR A 129 -15.04 -25.31 -1.53
N GLU A 130 -16.29 -25.65 -1.89
CA GLU A 130 -17.06 -26.73 -1.24
C GLU A 130 -16.48 -28.13 -1.50
N ASN A 131 -15.81 -28.34 -2.64
CA ASN A 131 -15.24 -29.65 -3.02
C ASN A 131 -13.78 -29.86 -2.58
N MET A 132 -13.20 -28.90 -1.83
CA MET A 132 -11.85 -28.97 -1.24
C MET A 132 -11.84 -29.50 0.18
#